data_AF-A0A9E3MA90-F1
#
_entry.id   AF-A0A9E3MA90-F1
#
_cell.length_a   1.000
_cell.length_b   1.000
_cell.length_c   1.000
_cell.angle_alpha   90.00
_cell.angle_beta   90.00
_cell.angle_gamma   90.00
#
_symmetry.space_group_name_H-M   'P 1'
#
loop_
_entity.id
_entity.type
_entity.pdbx_description
1 polymer ?
#
loop_
_entity_poly.entity_id
_entity_poly.type
_entity_poly.pdbx_seq_one_letter_code
_entity_poly.pdbx_strand_id
1 'polypeptide(L)'
;MHNPSLRVLVAENQYLIAMEVEQILVDALNCTVAIVPLIRLKDQLREGSFDLVLLDKAPTQALNIDRARLVTQSGAALIFLSSYDDALVEASGGQAFRSVAKPILAEDLMRAVLEATAHIST
;
A
#
# COMPACT_ATOMS: atom_id res chain seq x y z
N MET A 1 -9.66 -17.27 -18.18
CA MET A 1 -9.85 -15.84 -17.91
C MET A 1 -8.54 -15.33 -17.37
N HIS A 2 -7.79 -14.52 -18.13
CA HIS A 2 -6.57 -13.88 -17.63
C HIS A 2 -7.02 -12.81 -16.65
N ASN A 3 -6.84 -13.03 -15.35
CA ASN A 3 -7.00 -11.95 -14.39
C ASN A 3 -5.85 -10.97 -14.66
N PRO A 4 -6.11 -9.67 -14.90
CA PRO A 4 -5.03 -8.71 -15.12
C PRO A 4 -4.06 -8.77 -13.94
N SER A 5 -2.76 -8.69 -14.22
CA SER A 5 -1.72 -8.69 -13.18
C SER A 5 -1.92 -7.46 -12.28
N LEU A 6 -1.97 -7.68 -10.96
CA LEU A 6 -2.15 -6.61 -9.98
C LEU A 6 -0.97 -5.63 -10.08
N ARG A 7 -1.25 -4.33 -10.23
CA ARG A 7 -0.22 -3.28 -10.29
C ARG A 7 -0.08 -2.62 -8.93
N VAL A 8 1.09 -2.79 -8.32
CA VAL A 8 1.37 -2.37 -6.96
C VAL A 8 2.42 -1.26 -6.96
N LEU A 9 2.15 -0.18 -6.22
CA LEU A 9 3.14 0.86 -5.92
C LEU A 9 3.57 0.73 -4.46
N VAL A 10 4.87 0.63 -4.21
CA VAL A 10 5.46 0.67 -2.86
C VAL A 10 6.19 2.00 -2.70
N ALA A 11 5.63 2.90 -1.87
CA ALA A 11 6.18 4.21 -1.56
C ALA A 11 6.82 4.20 -0.17
N GLU A 12 8.11 3.90 -0.13
CA GLU A 12 8.87 3.65 1.10
C GLU A 12 10.28 4.24 0.97
N ASN A 13 10.75 4.90 2.01
CA ASN A 13 12.09 5.51 2.04
C ASN A 13 13.16 4.48 2.44
N GLN A 14 12.78 3.43 3.18
CA GLN A 14 13.66 2.34 3.56
C GLN A 14 13.66 1.25 2.48
N TYR A 15 14.58 1.35 1.52
CA TYR A 15 14.62 0.48 0.35
C TYR A 15 14.63 -1.03 0.66
N LEU A 16 15.28 -1.46 1.75
CA LEU A 16 15.28 -2.86 2.18
C LEU A 16 13.86 -3.37 2.52
N ILE A 17 13.04 -2.54 3.16
CA ILE A 17 11.65 -2.87 3.47
C ILE A 17 10.84 -2.94 2.18
N ALA A 18 11.06 -2.00 1.26
CA ALA A 18 10.37 -2.00 -0.02
C ALA A 18 10.67 -3.27 -0.85
N MET A 19 11.94 -3.71 -0.87
CA MET A 19 12.34 -4.96 -1.51
C MET A 19 11.75 -6.19 -0.83
N GLU A 20 11.69 -6.21 0.51
CA GLU A 20 11.06 -7.31 1.26
C GLU A 20 9.57 -7.43 0.91
N VAL A 21 8.85 -6.31 0.86
CA VAL A 21 7.45 -6.25 0.40
C VAL A 21 7.33 -6.75 -1.04
N GLU A 22 8.14 -6.23 -1.96
CA GLU A 22 8.12 -6.65 -3.37
C GLU A 22 8.34 -8.15 -3.51
N GLN A 23 9.35 -8.70 -2.84
CA GLN A 23 9.67 -10.12 -2.91
C GLN A 23 8.50 -10.98 -2.44
N ILE A 24 7.92 -10.66 -1.27
CA ILE A 24 6.75 -11.39 -0.76
C ILE A 24 5.59 -11.35 -1.74
N LEU A 25 5.30 -10.18 -2.32
CA LEU A 25 4.18 -10.02 -3.25
C LEU A 25 4.40 -10.78 -4.56
N VAL A 26 5.59 -10.69 -5.15
CA VAL A 26 5.91 -11.38 -6.41
C VAL A 26 5.98 -12.90 -6.22
N ASP A 27 6.45 -13.36 -5.06
CA ASP A 27 6.49 -14.80 -4.72
C ASP A 27 5.07 -15.38 -4.52
N ALA A 28 4.12 -14.58 -4.03
CA ALA A 28 2.78 -15.04 -3.67
C ALA A 28 1.68 -14.71 -4.71
N LEU A 29 1.88 -13.68 -5.55
CA LEU A 29 0.85 -13.13 -6.44
C LEU A 29 1.37 -12.89 -7.85
N ASN A 30 0.46 -12.99 -8.82
CA ASN A 30 0.72 -12.51 -10.19
C ASN A 30 0.61 -10.98 -10.25
N CYS A 31 1.63 -10.26 -9.79
CA CYS A 31 1.65 -8.80 -9.69
C CYS A 31 2.89 -8.18 -10.35
N THR A 32 2.81 -6.87 -10.61
CA THR A 32 3.95 -6.03 -10.95
C THR A 32 4.11 -4.99 -9.85
N VAL A 33 5.34 -4.81 -9.37
CA VAL A 33 5.64 -3.89 -8.28
C VAL A 33 6.53 -2.76 -8.78
N ALA A 34 6.19 -1.53 -8.44
CA ALA A 34 7.04 -0.36 -8.61
C ALA A 34 7.43 0.17 -7.23
N ILE A 35 8.74 0.28 -6.96
CA ILE A 35 9.25 0.87 -5.72
C ILE A 35 9.67 2.30 -5.96
N VAL A 36 9.20 3.24 -5.13
CA VAL A 36 9.62 4.63 -5.17
C VAL A 36 9.83 5.22 -3.77
N PRO A 37 10.68 6.25 -3.63
CA PRO A 37 10.72 7.06 -2.42
C PRO A 37 9.38 7.78 -2.19
N LEU A 38 9.00 8.02 -0.93
CA LEU A 38 7.73 8.68 -0.58
C LEU A 38 7.53 10.04 -1.28
N ILE A 39 8.62 10.79 -1.51
CA ILE A 39 8.55 12.09 -2.19
C ILE A 39 8.05 12.00 -3.63
N ARG A 40 8.16 10.83 -4.27
CA ARG A 40 7.71 10.55 -5.63
C ARG A 40 6.28 10.02 -5.70
N LEU A 41 5.65 9.72 -4.56
CA LEU A 41 4.29 9.13 -4.50
C LEU A 41 3.31 9.89 -5.39
N LYS A 42 3.22 11.22 -5.22
CA LYS A 42 2.26 12.04 -5.97
C LYS A 42 2.50 12.02 -7.47
N ASP A 43 3.75 12.05 -7.91
CA ASP A 43 4.09 12.03 -9.33
C ASP A 43 3.72 10.67 -9.94
N GLN A 44 4.06 9.57 -9.26
CA GLN A 44 3.72 8.23 -9.72
C GLN A 44 2.22 7.99 -9.79
N LEU A 45 1.43 8.44 -8.80
CA LEU A 45 -0.03 8.31 -8.84
C LEU A 45 -0.67 9.10 -10.00
N ARG A 46 0.01 10.12 -10.53
CA ARG A 46 -0.47 10.90 -11.69
C ARG A 46 -0.07 10.28 -13.03
N GLU A 47 1.11 9.67 -13.09
CA GLU A 47 1.67 9.10 -14.31
C GLU A 47 1.21 7.66 -14.55
N GLY A 48 0.98 6.92 -13.47
CA GLY A 48 0.65 5.50 -13.47
C GLY A 48 -0.80 5.22 -13.11
N SER A 49 -1.17 3.95 -13.25
CA SER A 49 -2.41 3.41 -12.73
C SER A 49 -2.05 2.20 -11.89
N PHE A 50 -2.39 2.28 -10.60
CA PHE A 50 -2.07 1.27 -9.61
C PHE A 50 -3.37 0.79 -8.98
N ASP A 51 -3.43 -0.51 -8.69
CA ASP A 51 -4.59 -1.13 -8.06
C ASP A 51 -4.40 -1.12 -6.53
N LEU A 52 -3.14 -1.18 -6.08
CA LEU A 52 -2.77 -1.15 -4.67
C LEU A 52 -1.55 -0.25 -4.44
N VAL A 53 -1.58 0.53 -3.36
CA VAL A 53 -0.44 1.31 -2.88
C VAL A 53 -0.10 0.90 -1.45
N LEU A 54 1.16 0.57 -1.21
CA LEU A 54 1.73 0.41 0.11
C LEU A 54 2.60 1.63 0.42
N LEU A 55 2.41 2.26 1.57
CA LEU A 55 3.20 3.45 1.92
C LEU A 55 3.63 3.48 3.38
N ASP A 56 4.83 3.99 3.61
CA ASP A 56 5.37 4.17 4.96
C ASP A 56 4.50 5.14 5.79
N LYS A 57 4.09 4.68 6.97
CA LYS A 57 3.23 5.41 7.89
C LYS A 57 4.02 6.57 8.51
N ALA A 58 3.52 7.78 8.30
CA ALA A 58 4.10 8.95 8.91
C ALA A 58 3.86 9.00 10.44
N PRO A 59 4.72 9.69 11.21
CA PRO A 59 4.49 9.93 12.63
C PRO A 59 3.22 10.74 12.94
N THR A 60 2.73 11.53 11.97
CA THR A 60 1.58 12.42 12.18
C THR A 60 0.35 11.89 11.44
N GLN A 61 -0.79 11.85 12.14
CA GLN A 61 -2.07 11.40 11.57
C GLN A 61 -2.51 12.28 10.40
N ALA A 62 -2.33 13.60 10.49
CA ALA A 62 -2.70 14.53 9.42
C ALA A 62 -2.02 14.18 8.08
N LEU A 63 -0.73 13.86 8.10
CA LEU A 63 0.01 13.48 6.90
C LEU A 63 -0.47 12.12 6.35
N ASN A 64 -0.81 11.18 7.23
CA ASN A 64 -1.39 9.89 6.81
C ASN A 64 -2.76 10.08 6.17
N ILE A 65 -3.62 10.96 6.69
CA ILE A 65 -4.92 11.28 6.10
C ILE A 65 -4.74 11.91 4.71
N ASP A 66 -3.82 12.87 4.56
CA ASP A 66 -3.55 13.52 3.27
C ASP A 66 -3.05 12.51 2.23
N ARG A 67 -2.12 11.64 2.61
CA ARG A 67 -1.63 10.56 1.74
C ARG A 67 -2.73 9.58 1.37
N ALA A 68 -3.57 9.21 2.33
CA ALA A 68 -4.67 8.30 2.09
C ALA A 68 -5.71 8.87 1.14
N ARG A 69 -5.99 10.17 1.26
CA ARG A 69 -6.83 10.91 0.31
C ARG A 69 -6.22 10.91 -1.09
N LEU A 70 -4.91 11.14 -1.22
CA LEU A 70 -4.25 11.12 -2.53
C LEU A 70 -4.37 9.76 -3.23
N VAL A 71 -4.17 8.66 -2.48
CA VAL A 71 -4.26 7.29 -3.00
C VAL A 71 -5.71 6.91 -3.34
N THR A 72 -6.67 7.20 -2.46
CA THR A 72 -8.07 6.88 -2.74
C THR A 72 -8.63 7.69 -3.92
N GLN A 73 -8.18 8.94 -4.10
CA GLN A 73 -8.54 9.75 -5.27
C GLN A 73 -7.96 9.22 -6.59
N SER A 74 -6.87 8.44 -6.56
CA SER A 74 -6.37 7.75 -7.75
C SER A 74 -7.11 6.44 -8.05
N GLY A 75 -8.05 6.04 -7.19
CA GLY A 75 -8.81 4.79 -7.31
C GLY A 75 -8.08 3.55 -6.79
N ALA A 76 -6.89 3.70 -6.20
CA ALA A 76 -6.12 2.58 -5.67
C ALA A 76 -6.53 2.24 -4.23
N ALA A 77 -6.42 0.96 -3.87
CA ALA A 77 -6.47 0.55 -2.46
C ALA A 77 -5.20 0.98 -1.71
N LEU A 78 -5.29 1.10 -0.39
CA LEU A 78 -4.21 1.58 0.45
C LEU A 78 -3.91 0.64 1.61
N ILE A 79 -2.61 0.37 1.82
CA ILE A 79 -2.05 -0.26 3.01
C ILE A 79 -0.91 0.62 3.54
N PHE A 80 -0.92 0.89 4.86
CA PHE A 80 0.19 1.53 5.55
C PHE A 80 1.23 0.49 5.99
N LEU A 81 2.51 0.83 5.92
CA LEU A 81 3.60 0.09 6.55
C LEU A 81 3.98 0.83 7.85
N SER A 82 3.76 0.23 9.02
CA SER A 82 3.94 0.90 10.31
C SER A 82 5.10 0.33 11.11
N SER A 83 5.92 1.19 11.70
CA SER A 83 6.99 0.77 12.64
C SER A 83 6.48 0.38 14.03
N TYR A 84 5.18 0.56 14.30
CA TYR A 84 4.52 0.24 15.57
C TYR A 84 3.15 -0.39 15.31
N ASP A 85 2.64 -1.10 16.31
CA ASP A 85 1.39 -1.88 16.33
C ASP A 85 0.11 -1.01 16.35
N ASP A 86 0.09 0.07 15.56
CA ASP A 86 -1.12 0.86 15.32
C ASP A 86 -1.85 0.28 14.11
N ALA A 87 -2.71 -0.69 14.40
CA ALA A 87 -3.45 -1.48 13.41
C ALA A 87 -4.38 -0.65 12.49
N LEU A 88 -4.73 0.58 12.86
CA LEU A 88 -5.64 1.42 12.07
C LEU A 88 -5.17 2.87 11.96
N VAL A 89 -5.31 3.42 10.75
CA VAL A 89 -5.42 4.87 10.54
C VAL A 89 -6.87 5.18 10.23
N GLU A 90 -7.56 5.84 11.16
CA GLU A 90 -8.89 6.37 10.90
C GLU A 90 -8.78 7.70 10.17
N ALA A 91 -9.34 7.77 8.96
CA ALA A 91 -9.59 9.03 8.29
C ALA A 91 -10.96 9.60 8.68
N SER A 92 -11.08 10.92 8.55
CA SER A 92 -12.34 11.63 8.74
C SER A 92 -13.42 11.04 7.82
N GLY A 93 -14.51 10.54 8.41
CA GLY A 93 -15.57 9.84 7.68
C GLY A 93 -15.65 8.33 7.93
N GLY A 94 -14.83 7.78 8.83
CA GLY A 94 -14.92 6.38 9.26
C GLY A 94 -14.25 5.37 8.34
N GLN A 95 -13.50 5.84 7.32
CA GLN A 95 -12.69 4.96 6.49
C GLN A 95 -11.42 4.58 7.25
N ALA A 96 -11.39 3.33 7.68
CA ALA A 96 -10.24 2.68 8.29
C ALA A 96 -9.28 2.17 7.19
N PHE A 97 -8.03 2.63 7.21
CA PHE A 97 -6.99 2.07 6.36
C PHE A 97 -6.22 0.99 7.08
N ARG A 98 -5.91 -0.08 6.35
CA ARG A 98 -5.13 -1.22 6.86
C ARG A 98 -3.69 -0.82 7.09
N SER A 99 -3.06 -1.43 8.08
CA SER A 99 -1.65 -1.26 8.40
C SER A 99 -1.00 -2.63 8.56
N VAL A 100 0.23 -2.77 8.06
CA VAL A 100 1.10 -3.93 8.26
C VAL A 100 2.28 -3.47 9.09
N ALA A 101 2.53 -4.13 10.22
CA ALA A 101 3.64 -3.80 11.10
C ALA A 101 4.98 -4.23 10.47
N LYS A 102 6.03 -3.48 10.78
CA LYS A 102 7.43 -3.84 10.52
C LYS A 102 7.95 -4.61 11.75
N PRO A 103 8.70 -5.73 11.59
CA PRO A 103 9.18 -6.32 10.33
C PRO A 103 8.06 -6.96 9.50
N ILE A 104 8.22 -6.99 8.17
CA ILE A 104 7.17 -7.43 7.26
C ILE A 104 7.03 -8.94 7.29
N LEU A 105 5.96 -9.43 7.89
CA LEU A 105 5.61 -10.85 7.85
C LEU A 105 4.74 -11.14 6.63
N ALA A 106 5.10 -12.19 5.89
CA ALA A 106 4.43 -12.55 4.65
C ALA A 106 2.93 -12.81 4.86
N GLU A 107 2.55 -13.50 5.94
CA GLU A 107 1.15 -13.79 6.25
C GLU A 107 0.31 -12.53 6.52
N ASP A 108 0.89 -11.55 7.21
CA ASP A 108 0.20 -10.30 7.56
C ASP A 108 0.06 -9.40 6.35
N LEU A 109 1.11 -9.29 5.54
CA LEU A 109 1.07 -8.58 4.27
C LEU A 109 0.03 -9.19 3.34
N MET A 110 0.03 -10.51 3.19
CA MET A 110 -0.93 -11.21 2.32
C MET A 110 -2.37 -11.06 2.80
N ARG A 111 -2.61 -11.15 4.11
CA ARG A 111 -3.94 -10.88 4.68
C ARG A 111 -4.41 -9.47 4.38
N ALA A 112 -3.55 -8.47 4.61
CA ALA A 112 -3.86 -7.07 4.34
C ALA A 112 -4.14 -6.81 2.85
N VAL A 113 -3.36 -7.42 1.95
CA VAL A 113 -3.55 -7.31 0.49
C VAL A 113 -4.89 -7.90 0.07
N LEU A 114 -5.17 -9.15 0.46
CA LEU A 114 -6.42 -9.83 0.09
C LEU A 114 -7.66 -9.05 0.54
N GLU A 115 -7.63 -8.51 1.76
CA GLU A 115 -8.70 -7.66 2.27
C GLU A 115 -8.82 -6.34 1.50
N ALA A 116 -7.70 -5.65 1.25
CA ALA A 116 -7.69 -4.36 0.58
C ALA A 116 -8.14 -4.46 -0.89
N THR A 117 -7.83 -5.57 -1.56
CA THR A 117 -8.17 -5.80 -2.97
C THR A 117 -9.47 -6.58 -3.17
N ALA A 118 -10.17 -7.00 -2.11
CA ALA A 118 -11.39 -7.80 -2.19
C ALA A 118 -12.47 -7.15 -3.07
N HIS A 119 -12.53 -5.81 -3.08
CA HIS A 119 -13.49 -5.02 -3.87
C HIS A 119 -13.03 -4.69 -5.29
N ILE A 120 -11.79 -5.01 -5.66
CA ILE A 120 -11.20 -4.72 -6.99
C ILE A 120 -11.63 -5.80 -8.02
N SER A 121 -12.40 -6.80 -7.61
CA SER A 121 -12.98 -7.81 -8.51
C SER A 121 -14.10 -7.22 -9.37
N THR A 122 -13.75 -6.62 -10.52
CA THR A 122 -14.64 -6.47 -11.68
C THR A 122 -13.85 -6.46 -12.99
#